data_AF-A0A3D6DXY0-F1
#
_entry.id   AF-A0A3D6DXY0-F1
#
_cell.length_a   1.000
_cell.length_b   1.000
_cell.length_c   1.000
_cell.angle_alpha   90.00
_cell.angle_beta   90.00
_cell.angle_gamma   90.00
#
_symmetry.space_group_name_H-M   'P 1'
#
loop_
_entity.id
_entity.type
_entity.pdbx_description
1 polymer ?
#
loop_
_entity_poly.entity_id
_entity_poly.type
_entity_poly.pdbx_seq_one_letter_code
_entity_poly.pdbx_strand_id
1 'polypeptide(L)'
;MDQATNDANQRVRHFRQILMWPLQLMPLTAGGPFQNHSQLLDRPDPDNPWRELVDEFCGDPGQFHERHYSEFVTFLPYVQRFLYGEVGSREGSKVHYDESPIRIFRRHDVAKVRMRYKDSDQPIDFDIVHLDLYFFYDIEVVILVVEIFGNDLELRRVHDTLYRFGRAYPPSWDDDGSGSHCLQSAEWIAHDGQVLAVSDYEKRRKYLSFVSRFRAPCIASHWEFLLRPLVLHHSDADGLVRYRQIEYHRMPLLAYLAMDDPRALSRDDFARLVLVTGPGKLGAPPAAGLQLDDFEARYCYDRYWHPHAEQPGTRLLSCGHAVVMLGSARDPYFTELENGLLGQFRHQFFLLALIPHFHKAALLMLSDRLVTALNHLRIGDAESVKHFKRGIRQILEVFLRFTHRYWFYEISDQAQARALFAMTRAHLGTERLYTELREEIQDMSQYLDSDSLRRQSNTVVRLTVVTTAGLIATITTGVLGMNLLDAAQAPFGDRLALFLLVAVPSALLTGYAIAKSKPLADFLEALSDERLAPRAKVAALTAVWRRPRPPGKR
;
A
#
# COMPACT_ATOMS: atom_id res chain seq x y z
N MET A 1 -36.38 -35.18 -14.85
CA MET A 1 -35.38 -36.18 -14.42
C MET A 1 -33.95 -35.69 -14.66
N ASP A 2 -33.75 -34.42 -15.06
CA ASP A 2 -32.46 -33.92 -15.54
C ASP A 2 -31.66 -33.07 -14.54
N GLN A 3 -32.26 -32.63 -13.43
CA GLN A 3 -31.61 -31.72 -12.48
C GLN A 3 -30.77 -32.48 -11.44
N ALA A 4 -31.31 -33.57 -10.88
CA ALA A 4 -30.60 -34.44 -9.94
C ALA A 4 -29.37 -35.14 -10.57
N THR A 5 -29.41 -35.41 -11.88
CA THR A 5 -28.31 -36.01 -12.64
C THR A 5 -27.22 -34.97 -12.97
N ASN A 6 -27.58 -33.69 -13.09
CA ASN A 6 -26.63 -32.60 -13.34
C ASN A 6 -25.91 -32.18 -12.04
N ASP A 7 -26.61 -32.16 -10.91
CA ASP A 7 -26.02 -31.91 -9.58
C ASP A 7 -25.03 -33.01 -9.17
N ALA A 8 -25.29 -34.27 -9.56
CA ALA A 8 -24.36 -35.39 -9.33
C ALA A 8 -23.04 -35.25 -10.14
N ASN A 9 -23.08 -34.58 -11.29
CA ASN A 9 -21.92 -34.40 -12.19
C ASN A 9 -21.07 -33.15 -11.88
N GLN A 10 -21.55 -32.23 -11.04
CA GLN A 10 -20.83 -31.02 -10.65
C GLN A 10 -20.33 -31.09 -9.19
N ARG A 11 -19.79 -32.27 -8.81
CA ARG A 11 -19.16 -32.45 -7.50
C ARG A 11 -17.70 -32.01 -7.54
N VAL A 12 -17.32 -31.19 -6.58
CA VAL A 12 -15.93 -30.77 -6.32
C VAL A 12 -15.35 -31.73 -5.29
N ARG A 13 -14.48 -32.63 -5.73
CA ARG A 13 -13.85 -33.65 -4.89
C ARG A 13 -12.93 -33.04 -3.84
N HIS A 14 -12.16 -32.04 -4.25
CA HIS A 14 -11.32 -31.28 -3.35
C HIS A 14 -11.43 -29.79 -3.66
N PHE A 15 -11.75 -29.01 -2.64
CA PHE A 15 -11.87 -27.56 -2.71
C PHE A 15 -10.89 -26.93 -1.73
N ARG A 16 -10.17 -25.90 -2.20
CA ARG A 16 -9.43 -24.98 -1.32
C ARG A 16 -9.74 -23.54 -1.64
N GLN A 17 -9.69 -22.73 -0.61
CA GLN A 17 -9.77 -21.29 -0.71
C GLN A 17 -8.69 -20.65 0.16
N ILE A 18 -7.91 -19.76 -0.44
CA ILE A 18 -6.96 -18.91 0.26
C ILE A 18 -7.51 -17.50 0.20
N LEU A 19 -7.93 -16.95 1.34
CA LEU A 19 -8.28 -15.54 1.45
C LEU A 19 -7.04 -14.73 1.76
N MET A 20 -6.90 -13.58 1.12
CA MET A 20 -5.89 -12.56 1.44
C MET A 20 -6.63 -11.30 1.86
N TRP A 21 -6.36 -10.82 3.07
CA TRP A 21 -7.00 -9.62 3.60
C TRP A 21 -5.97 -8.53 3.90
N PRO A 22 -5.73 -7.61 2.95
CA PRO A 22 -4.85 -6.47 3.16
C PRO A 22 -5.48 -5.43 4.09
N LEU A 23 -4.69 -5.02 5.08
CA LEU A 23 -5.06 -4.07 6.11
C LEU A 23 -3.95 -3.04 6.28
N GLN A 24 -4.34 -1.82 6.62
CA GLN A 24 -3.39 -0.76 6.93
C GLN A 24 -3.13 -0.75 8.42
N LEU A 25 -1.86 -0.75 8.77
CA LEU A 25 -1.40 -0.51 10.11
C LEU A 25 -1.37 1.01 10.36
N MET A 26 -1.87 1.43 11.51
CA MET A 26 -1.85 2.83 11.90
C MET A 26 -0.45 3.18 12.43
N PRO A 27 0.02 4.43 12.24
CA PRO A 27 1.32 4.84 12.75
C PRO A 27 1.47 4.57 14.25
N LEU A 28 2.63 4.03 14.64
CA LEU A 28 2.97 3.83 16.05
C LEU A 28 3.12 5.18 16.75
N THR A 29 2.85 5.21 18.05
CA THR A 29 3.00 6.44 18.84
C THR A 29 4.48 6.80 18.97
N ALA A 30 4.85 8.05 18.69
CA ALA A 30 6.22 8.53 18.81
C ALA A 30 6.73 8.39 20.26
N GLY A 31 7.89 7.75 20.45
CA GLY A 31 8.43 7.41 21.77
C GLY A 31 7.72 6.23 22.46
N GLY A 32 6.84 5.53 21.74
CA GLY A 32 6.20 4.30 22.20
C GLY A 32 7.17 3.13 22.32
N PRO A 33 6.71 2.00 22.87
CA PRO A 33 7.57 0.85 23.19
C PRO A 33 8.04 0.05 21.97
N PHE A 34 7.56 0.37 20.76
CA PHE A 34 7.83 -0.37 19.53
C PHE A 34 8.35 0.54 18.43
N GLN A 35 9.35 0.05 17.71
CA GLN A 35 9.90 0.70 16.51
C GLN A 35 9.26 0.15 15.22
N ASN A 36 8.76 -1.09 15.26
CA ASN A 36 8.07 -1.76 14.16
C ASN A 36 6.81 -2.46 14.71
N HIS A 37 5.71 -2.47 13.94
CA HIS A 37 4.44 -3.10 14.32
C HIS A 37 4.55 -4.58 14.65
N SER A 38 5.44 -5.32 13.97
CA SER A 38 5.65 -6.76 14.22
C SER A 38 6.19 -7.07 15.62
N GLN A 39 6.86 -6.12 16.27
CA GLN A 39 7.44 -6.30 17.62
C GLN A 39 6.39 -6.59 18.70
N LEU A 40 5.13 -6.26 18.45
CA LEU A 40 4.03 -6.66 19.33
C LEU A 40 3.89 -8.19 19.39
N LEU A 41 4.08 -8.87 18.26
CA LEU A 41 3.89 -10.31 18.13
C LEU A 41 5.09 -11.12 18.61
N ASP A 42 6.28 -10.49 18.71
CA ASP A 42 7.50 -11.12 19.23
C ASP A 42 7.43 -11.41 20.73
N ARG A 43 6.53 -10.73 21.46
CA ARG A 43 6.37 -10.93 22.90
C ARG A 43 5.50 -12.15 23.16
N PRO A 44 6.01 -13.17 23.87
CA PRO A 44 5.19 -14.27 24.34
C PRO A 44 4.24 -13.74 25.41
N ASP A 45 2.97 -13.65 25.05
CA ASP A 45 1.85 -13.27 25.92
C ASP A 45 0.81 -14.40 25.82
N PRO A 46 0.19 -14.87 26.93
CA PRO A 46 -0.92 -15.81 26.88
C PRO A 46 -2.03 -15.42 25.90
N ASP A 47 -2.27 -14.11 25.73
CA ASP A 47 -3.29 -13.57 24.81
C ASP A 47 -2.77 -13.36 23.37
N ASN A 48 -1.50 -13.68 23.10
CA ASN A 48 -0.91 -13.64 21.76
C ASN A 48 -0.80 -15.06 21.16
N PRO A 49 -1.69 -15.43 20.22
CA PRO A 49 -1.67 -16.75 19.59
C PRO A 49 -0.71 -16.87 18.40
N TRP A 50 -0.03 -15.77 18.02
CA TRP A 50 0.83 -15.70 16.85
C TRP A 50 2.26 -16.11 17.18
N ARG A 51 2.87 -16.92 16.32
CA ARG A 51 4.28 -17.33 16.42
C ARG A 51 4.97 -17.05 15.10
N GLU A 52 6.15 -16.44 15.15
CA GLU A 52 6.92 -16.19 13.94
C GLU A 52 7.26 -17.53 13.26
N LEU A 53 6.96 -17.62 11.97
CA LEU A 53 7.42 -18.71 11.12
C LEU A 53 8.84 -18.35 10.68
N VAL A 54 9.83 -19.04 11.24
CA VAL A 54 11.22 -18.88 10.81
C VAL A 54 11.34 -19.39 9.38
N ASP A 55 11.87 -18.55 8.49
CA ASP A 55 11.97 -18.82 7.05
C ASP A 55 12.65 -20.19 6.79
N GLU A 56 11.92 -21.08 6.09
CA GLU A 56 12.39 -22.42 5.72
C GLU A 56 13.65 -22.35 4.82
N PHE A 57 13.88 -21.22 4.14
CA PHE A 57 15.08 -20.98 3.32
C PHE A 57 16.33 -20.60 4.13
N CYS A 58 16.18 -20.20 5.39
CA CYS A 58 17.28 -19.78 6.28
C CYS A 58 17.66 -20.86 7.32
N GLY A 59 17.11 -22.07 7.20
CA GLY A 59 17.23 -23.17 8.16
C GLY A 59 18.17 -24.31 7.74
N ASP A 60 17.92 -25.48 8.34
CA ASP A 60 18.63 -26.75 8.08
C ASP A 60 18.37 -27.22 6.64
N PRO A 61 19.41 -27.40 5.79
CA PRO A 61 19.26 -27.93 4.44
C PRO A 61 18.53 -29.28 4.36
N GLY A 62 18.52 -30.06 5.44
CA GLY A 62 17.77 -31.32 5.53
C GLY A 62 16.24 -31.16 5.54
N GLN A 63 15.73 -29.95 5.79
CA GLN A 63 14.30 -29.60 5.74
C GLN A 63 13.92 -28.92 4.41
N PHE A 64 14.88 -28.82 3.47
CA PHE A 64 14.65 -28.22 2.17
C PHE A 64 14.08 -29.24 1.18
N HIS A 65 12.82 -29.06 0.80
CA HIS A 65 12.10 -29.97 -0.09
C HIS A 65 12.15 -29.49 -1.55
N GLU A 66 11.96 -30.39 -2.52
CA GLU A 66 11.96 -30.09 -3.96
C GLU A 66 10.97 -28.98 -4.33
N ARG A 67 9.82 -28.93 -3.64
CA ARG A 67 8.83 -27.86 -3.76
C ARG A 67 9.43 -26.45 -3.54
N HIS A 68 10.34 -26.29 -2.57
CA HIS A 68 10.97 -25.00 -2.26
C HIS A 68 11.89 -24.57 -3.39
N TYR A 69 12.61 -25.52 -3.99
CA TYR A 69 13.44 -25.26 -5.16
C TYR A 69 12.58 -24.78 -6.34
N SER A 70 11.49 -25.49 -6.66
CA SER A 70 10.58 -25.14 -7.75
C SER A 70 9.96 -23.75 -7.58
N GLU A 71 9.56 -23.42 -6.34
CA GLU A 71 9.06 -22.09 -5.99
C GLU A 71 10.14 -21.02 -6.19
N PHE A 72 11.36 -21.24 -5.67
CA PHE A 72 12.46 -20.30 -5.76
C PHE A 72 12.87 -19.99 -7.21
N VAL A 73 13.06 -21.02 -8.04
CA VAL A 73 13.48 -20.85 -9.45
C VAL A 73 12.40 -20.27 -10.35
N THR A 74 11.15 -20.20 -9.88
CA THR A 74 10.09 -19.49 -10.58
C THR A 74 10.35 -17.99 -10.65
N PHE A 75 10.90 -17.41 -9.58
CA PHE A 75 11.00 -15.96 -9.44
C PHE A 75 12.33 -15.41 -9.96
N LEU A 76 12.30 -14.17 -10.47
CA LEU A 76 13.51 -13.45 -10.86
C LEU A 76 14.36 -13.09 -9.63
N PRO A 77 15.70 -12.91 -9.77
CA PRO A 77 16.60 -12.71 -8.63
C PRO A 77 16.24 -11.54 -7.70
N TYR A 78 15.69 -10.45 -8.22
CA TYR A 78 15.28 -9.32 -7.38
C TYR A 78 13.99 -9.61 -6.59
N VAL A 79 13.11 -10.46 -7.12
CA VAL A 79 11.91 -10.92 -6.40
C VAL A 79 12.27 -11.98 -5.37
N GLN A 80 13.24 -12.85 -5.66
CA GLN A 80 13.77 -13.80 -4.68
C GLN A 80 14.31 -13.08 -3.44
N ARG A 81 15.10 -12.01 -3.60
CA ARG A 81 15.57 -11.17 -2.48
C ARG A 81 14.43 -10.55 -1.68
N PHE A 82 13.35 -10.20 -2.38
CA PHE A 82 12.16 -9.66 -1.73
C PHE A 82 11.46 -10.72 -0.86
N LEU A 83 11.28 -11.93 -1.40
CA LEU A 83 10.53 -13.00 -0.76
C LEU A 83 11.30 -13.72 0.35
N TYR A 84 12.59 -13.99 0.12
CA TYR A 84 13.42 -14.88 0.95
C TYR A 84 14.62 -14.16 1.58
N GLY A 85 14.76 -12.85 1.37
CA GLY A 85 15.90 -12.07 1.86
C GLY A 85 17.22 -12.33 1.12
N GLU A 86 18.30 -11.82 1.69
CA GLU A 86 19.68 -12.09 1.26
C GLU A 86 20.43 -12.78 2.40
N VAL A 87 21.22 -13.82 2.11
CA VAL A 87 22.14 -14.38 3.09
C VAL A 87 23.38 -13.48 3.16
N GLY A 88 23.50 -12.69 4.22
CA GLY A 88 24.68 -11.86 4.46
C GLY A 88 25.98 -12.68 4.51
N SER A 89 26.90 -12.44 3.57
CA SER A 89 28.25 -13.03 3.55
C SER A 89 29.17 -12.41 4.61
N ARG A 90 28.81 -12.48 5.90
CA ARG A 90 29.69 -12.07 7.00
C ARG A 90 29.61 -13.04 8.18
N GLU A 91 30.49 -14.03 8.15
CA GLU A 91 30.89 -14.77 9.35
C GLU A 91 31.36 -13.78 10.42
N GLY A 92 30.61 -13.67 11.53
CA GLY A 92 31.12 -13.10 12.78
C GLY A 92 30.43 -11.84 13.34
N SER A 93 29.46 -11.23 12.65
CA SER A 93 28.56 -10.25 13.31
C SER A 93 27.29 -10.97 13.76
N LYS A 94 26.89 -10.80 15.03
CA LYS A 94 25.60 -11.28 15.55
C LYS A 94 24.52 -11.02 14.50
N VAL A 95 23.98 -12.10 13.96
CA VAL A 95 22.95 -12.10 12.92
C VAL A 95 21.82 -11.18 13.38
N HIS A 96 21.73 -9.99 12.79
CA HIS A 96 20.50 -9.24 12.87
C HIS A 96 19.50 -10.05 12.06
N TYR A 97 18.46 -10.58 12.72
CA TYR A 97 17.28 -11.24 12.12
C TYR A 97 16.47 -10.32 11.18
N ASP A 98 17.11 -9.30 10.61
CA ASP A 98 16.56 -8.10 9.99
C ASP A 98 16.81 -8.09 8.46
N GLU A 99 17.25 -9.21 7.88
CA GLU A 99 17.63 -9.30 6.46
C GLU A 99 16.45 -9.67 5.53
N SER A 100 15.40 -10.35 6.02
CA SER A 100 14.22 -10.67 5.19
C SER A 100 13.21 -9.50 5.16
N PRO A 101 12.82 -9.00 3.98
CA PRO A 101 11.81 -7.94 3.84
C PRO A 101 10.40 -8.32 4.30
N ILE A 102 10.14 -9.62 4.51
CA ILE A 102 8.84 -10.14 4.93
C ILE A 102 9.01 -10.91 6.23
N ARG A 103 8.16 -10.61 7.22
CA ARG A 103 8.02 -11.43 8.43
C ARG A 103 6.65 -12.08 8.44
N ILE A 104 6.62 -13.38 8.67
CA ILE A 104 5.40 -14.19 8.66
C ILE A 104 5.13 -14.68 10.07
N PHE A 105 3.92 -14.48 10.56
CA PHE A 105 3.47 -15.02 11.84
C PHE A 105 2.34 -16.00 11.60
N ARG A 106 2.44 -17.21 12.14
CA ARG A 106 1.42 -18.25 12.05
C ARG A 106 0.66 -18.41 13.35
N ARG A 107 -0.65 -18.59 13.21
CA ARG A 107 -1.58 -18.88 14.31
C ARG A 107 -2.01 -20.34 14.27
N HIS A 108 -1.96 -21.01 15.44
CA HIS A 108 -2.10 -22.48 15.55
C HIS A 108 -3.27 -22.95 16.43
N ASP A 109 -3.99 -22.05 17.11
CA ASP A 109 -5.08 -22.39 18.02
C ASP A 109 -6.39 -22.75 17.30
N VAL A 110 -6.56 -22.34 16.03
CA VAL A 110 -7.77 -22.58 15.23
C VAL A 110 -7.59 -23.81 14.32
N ALA A 111 -8.51 -24.77 14.43
CA ALA A 111 -8.49 -26.01 13.65
C ALA A 111 -9.48 -26.00 12.48
N LYS A 112 -10.67 -25.42 12.66
CA LYS A 112 -11.75 -25.46 11.67
C LYS A 112 -12.51 -24.15 11.62
N VAL A 113 -13.22 -23.94 10.52
CA VAL A 113 -14.30 -22.95 10.42
C VAL A 113 -15.60 -23.64 10.07
N ARG A 114 -16.62 -23.41 10.89
CA ARG A 114 -17.98 -23.89 10.64
C ARG A 114 -18.80 -22.79 10.02
N MET A 115 -19.39 -23.06 8.85
CA MET A 115 -20.17 -22.10 8.09
C MET A 115 -21.64 -22.53 8.03
N ARG A 116 -22.54 -21.62 8.40
CA ARG A 116 -23.98 -21.76 8.18
C ARG A 116 -24.44 -20.84 7.06
N TYR A 117 -25.21 -21.38 6.13
CA TYR A 117 -25.68 -20.68 4.94
C TYR A 117 -27.15 -20.35 5.06
N LYS A 118 -27.60 -19.30 4.38
CA LYS A 118 -29.01 -18.86 4.50
C LYS A 118 -30.00 -19.82 3.87
N ASP A 119 -29.55 -20.67 2.96
CA ASP A 119 -30.37 -21.63 2.22
C ASP A 119 -30.30 -23.05 2.77
N SER A 120 -29.60 -23.27 3.90
CA SER A 120 -29.40 -24.59 4.50
C SER A 120 -29.22 -24.50 6.01
N ASP A 121 -29.98 -25.30 6.75
CA ASP A 121 -29.84 -25.43 8.20
C ASP A 121 -28.63 -26.28 8.62
N GLN A 122 -28.10 -27.10 7.71
CA GLN A 122 -26.93 -27.93 7.98
C GLN A 122 -25.65 -27.09 7.81
N PRO A 123 -24.83 -26.95 8.88
CA PRO A 123 -23.53 -26.31 8.77
C PRO A 123 -22.54 -27.20 8.01
N ILE A 124 -21.54 -26.56 7.41
CA ILE A 124 -20.40 -27.25 6.79
C ILE A 124 -19.13 -26.81 7.50
N ASP A 125 -18.34 -27.78 7.92
CA ASP A 125 -17.03 -27.56 8.54
C ASP A 125 -15.95 -27.63 7.47
N PHE A 126 -15.11 -26.60 7.41
CA PHE A 126 -13.89 -26.58 6.61
C PHE A 126 -12.69 -26.64 7.54
N ASP A 127 -11.71 -27.45 7.19
CA ASP A 127 -10.47 -27.57 7.95
C ASP A 127 -9.53 -26.39 7.61
N ILE A 128 -8.88 -25.85 8.63
CA ILE A 128 -7.89 -24.77 8.51
C ILE A 128 -6.54 -25.40 8.22
N VAL A 129 -5.89 -24.94 7.16
CA VAL A 129 -4.55 -25.41 6.79
C VAL A 129 -3.51 -24.53 7.44
N HIS A 130 -3.67 -23.21 7.28
CA HIS A 130 -2.89 -22.23 8.01
C HIS A 130 -3.60 -20.87 8.09
N LEU A 131 -3.19 -20.11 9.09
CA LEU A 131 -3.56 -18.72 9.34
C LEU A 131 -2.26 -17.94 9.50
N ASP A 132 -1.95 -17.07 8.54
CA ASP A 132 -0.67 -16.35 8.51
C ASP A 132 -0.88 -14.84 8.43
N LEU A 133 -0.05 -14.07 9.14
CA LEU A 133 0.06 -12.63 9.01
C LEU A 133 1.39 -12.28 8.35
N TYR A 134 1.30 -11.62 7.20
CA TYR A 134 2.44 -11.12 6.44
C TYR A 134 2.68 -9.66 6.77
N PHE A 135 3.82 -9.37 7.39
CA PHE A 135 4.32 -8.01 7.62
C PHE A 135 5.40 -7.68 6.60
N PHE A 136 5.37 -6.46 6.08
CA PHE A 136 6.33 -5.98 5.09
C PHE A 136 7.20 -4.89 5.70
N TYR A 137 8.52 -5.04 5.61
CA TYR A 137 9.47 -4.11 6.20
C TYR A 137 9.28 -2.69 5.64
N ASP A 138 9.26 -1.68 6.50
CA ASP A 138 9.04 -0.25 6.19
C ASP A 138 7.71 0.11 5.51
N ILE A 139 6.76 -0.82 5.40
CA ILE A 139 5.45 -0.57 4.82
C ILE A 139 4.37 -0.85 5.87
N GLU A 140 3.49 0.13 6.10
CA GLU A 140 2.39 0.05 7.06
C GLU A 140 1.21 -0.80 6.55
N VAL A 141 1.50 -1.95 5.96
CA VAL A 141 0.52 -2.92 5.45
C VAL A 141 0.76 -4.27 6.12
N VAL A 142 -0.33 -4.92 6.50
CA VAL A 142 -0.35 -6.33 6.92
C VAL A 142 -1.36 -7.09 6.07
N ILE A 143 -1.06 -8.32 5.70
CA ILE A 143 -2.02 -9.19 4.99
C ILE A 143 -2.30 -10.41 5.86
N LEU A 144 -3.56 -10.57 6.29
CA LEU A 144 -4.04 -11.81 6.89
C LEU A 144 -4.36 -12.82 5.79
N VAL A 145 -3.78 -14.00 5.87
CA VAL A 145 -3.98 -15.10 4.94
C VAL A 145 -4.67 -16.24 5.66
N VAL A 146 -5.77 -16.72 5.09
CA VAL A 146 -6.55 -17.84 5.63
C VAL A 146 -6.72 -18.89 4.55
N GLU A 147 -6.09 -20.05 4.72
CA GLU A 147 -6.29 -21.21 3.86
C GLU A 147 -7.27 -22.21 4.51
N ILE A 148 -8.38 -22.48 3.82
CA ILE A 148 -9.34 -23.53 4.18
C ILE A 148 -9.44 -24.60 3.10
N PHE A 149 -9.82 -25.82 3.49
CA PHE A 149 -10.19 -26.86 2.54
C PHE A 149 -11.44 -27.63 2.95
N GLY A 150 -12.07 -28.26 1.96
CA GLY A 150 -13.19 -29.19 2.14
C GLY A 150 -13.23 -30.20 0.99
N ASN A 151 -13.87 -31.34 1.24
CA ASN A 151 -13.98 -32.43 0.27
C ASN A 151 -15.43 -32.69 -0.10
N ASP A 152 -15.63 -33.23 -1.30
CA ASP A 152 -16.93 -33.71 -1.81
C ASP A 152 -18.08 -32.69 -1.68
N LEU A 153 -17.80 -31.44 -2.07
CA LEU A 153 -18.76 -30.34 -2.04
C LEU A 153 -19.54 -30.24 -3.35
N GLU A 154 -20.80 -29.81 -3.26
CA GLU A 154 -21.56 -29.39 -4.44
C GLU A 154 -20.98 -28.08 -5.00
N LEU A 155 -20.86 -27.96 -6.32
CA LEU A 155 -20.38 -26.74 -6.97
C LEU A 155 -21.16 -25.49 -6.53
N ARG A 156 -22.48 -25.62 -6.37
CA ARG A 156 -23.35 -24.54 -5.86
C ARG A 156 -22.88 -24.04 -4.50
N ARG A 157 -22.50 -24.96 -3.61
CA ARG A 157 -22.00 -24.64 -2.29
C ARG A 157 -20.63 -23.98 -2.35
N VAL A 158 -19.75 -24.43 -3.26
CA VAL A 158 -18.45 -23.79 -3.52
C VAL A 158 -18.64 -22.33 -3.98
N HIS A 159 -19.55 -22.06 -4.92
CA HIS A 159 -19.89 -20.69 -5.32
C HIS A 159 -20.33 -19.83 -4.13
N ASP A 160 -21.19 -20.37 -3.27
CA ASP A 160 -21.72 -19.63 -2.12
C ASP A 160 -20.62 -19.34 -1.08
N THR A 161 -19.72 -20.30 -0.83
CA THR A 161 -18.55 -20.12 0.04
C THR A 161 -17.63 -19.01 -0.49
N LEU A 162 -17.24 -19.10 -1.78
CA LEU A 162 -16.39 -18.09 -2.42
C LEU A 162 -17.04 -16.69 -2.36
N TYR A 163 -18.36 -16.61 -2.55
CA TYR A 163 -19.10 -15.36 -2.56
C TYR A 163 -19.29 -14.71 -1.18
N ARG A 164 -19.48 -15.51 -0.12
CA ARG A 164 -19.93 -15.03 1.20
C ARG A 164 -18.86 -15.01 2.28
N PHE A 165 -17.95 -15.97 2.28
CA PHE A 165 -17.07 -16.21 3.43
C PHE A 165 -16.09 -15.06 3.68
N GLY A 166 -15.36 -14.64 2.64
CA GLY A 166 -14.35 -13.59 2.73
C GLY A 166 -14.90 -12.16 2.82
N ARG A 167 -15.91 -11.92 3.67
CA ARG A 167 -16.50 -10.59 3.88
C ARG A 167 -16.18 -10.08 5.27
N ALA A 168 -15.44 -8.98 5.34
CA ALA A 168 -15.04 -8.38 6.61
C ALA A 168 -16.25 -7.80 7.39
N TYR A 169 -17.29 -7.35 6.68
CA TYR A 169 -18.50 -6.75 7.24
C TYR A 169 -19.67 -6.81 6.23
N PRO A 170 -20.94 -6.71 6.68
CA PRO A 170 -22.08 -6.79 5.78
C PRO A 170 -22.25 -5.48 4.99
N PRO A 171 -22.53 -5.54 3.68
CA PRO A 171 -22.81 -4.35 2.86
C PRO A 171 -24.20 -3.75 3.13
N SER A 172 -25.16 -4.58 3.53
CA SER A 172 -26.54 -4.20 3.86
C SER A 172 -27.17 -5.28 4.75
N TRP A 173 -28.44 -5.11 5.13
CA TRP A 173 -29.22 -6.10 5.87
C TRP A 173 -30.51 -6.42 5.12
N ASP A 174 -30.90 -7.69 5.14
CA ASP A 174 -32.15 -8.18 4.59
C ASP A 174 -33.31 -7.87 5.56
N ASP A 175 -34.57 -8.07 5.12
CA ASP A 175 -35.76 -7.76 5.92
C ASP A 175 -35.84 -8.57 7.23
N ASP A 176 -35.22 -9.76 7.25
CA ASP A 176 -35.09 -10.62 8.44
C ASP A 176 -34.00 -10.15 9.42
N GLY A 177 -33.30 -9.05 9.11
CA GLY A 177 -32.22 -8.49 9.92
C GLY A 177 -30.86 -9.17 9.73
N SER A 178 -30.77 -10.21 8.91
CA SER A 178 -29.49 -10.87 8.60
C SER A 178 -28.63 -10.01 7.67
N GLY A 179 -27.30 -10.13 7.77
CA GLY A 179 -26.40 -9.40 6.87
C GLY A 179 -26.55 -9.87 5.42
N SER A 180 -26.94 -8.98 4.51
CA SER A 180 -27.09 -9.31 3.08
C SER A 180 -25.76 -9.78 2.51
N HIS A 181 -25.79 -10.77 1.62
CA HIS A 181 -24.60 -11.35 0.97
C HIS A 181 -23.54 -11.97 1.90
N CYS A 182 -23.74 -11.98 3.22
CA CYS A 182 -22.91 -12.70 4.18
C CYS A 182 -23.43 -14.13 4.41
N LEU A 183 -22.61 -14.94 5.08
CA LEU A 183 -23.05 -16.18 5.71
C LEU A 183 -24.11 -15.88 6.80
N GLN A 184 -24.93 -16.87 7.15
CA GLN A 184 -25.81 -16.75 8.30
C GLN A 184 -24.98 -16.66 9.58
N SER A 185 -24.01 -17.56 9.73
CA SER A 185 -22.95 -17.45 10.73
C SER A 185 -21.66 -18.12 10.27
N ALA A 186 -20.54 -17.69 10.83
CA ALA A 186 -19.24 -18.34 10.74
C ALA A 186 -18.64 -18.46 12.14
N GLU A 187 -18.15 -19.65 12.48
CA GLU A 187 -17.61 -19.99 13.79
C GLU A 187 -16.17 -20.51 13.63
N TRP A 188 -15.20 -19.90 14.32
CA TRP A 188 -13.85 -20.44 14.42
C TRP A 188 -13.82 -21.48 15.54
N ILE A 189 -13.30 -22.67 15.25
CA ILE A 189 -13.32 -23.83 16.14
C ILE A 189 -11.88 -24.25 16.47
N ALA A 190 -11.59 -24.46 17.74
CA ALA A 190 -10.31 -24.95 18.24
C ALA A 190 -10.13 -26.46 18.02
N HIS A 191 -8.92 -26.95 18.27
CA HIS A 191 -8.57 -28.37 18.14
C HIS A 191 -9.35 -29.30 19.09
N ASP A 192 -9.82 -28.78 20.23
CA ASP A 192 -10.67 -29.49 21.20
C ASP A 192 -12.17 -29.40 20.88
N GLY A 193 -12.54 -28.73 19.78
CA GLY A 193 -13.93 -28.51 19.38
C GLY A 193 -14.60 -27.29 20.02
N GLN A 194 -13.90 -26.52 20.87
CA GLN A 194 -14.43 -25.28 21.44
C GLN A 194 -14.64 -24.23 20.35
N VAL A 195 -15.79 -23.54 20.38
CA VAL A 195 -16.03 -22.36 19.55
C VAL A 195 -15.27 -21.16 20.14
N LEU A 196 -14.30 -20.65 19.40
CA LEU A 196 -13.43 -19.55 19.82
C LEU A 196 -14.05 -18.17 19.56
N ALA A 197 -14.70 -18.00 18.41
CA ALA A 197 -15.39 -16.77 18.05
C ALA A 197 -16.46 -17.01 16.98
N VAL A 198 -17.48 -16.15 16.97
CA VAL A 198 -18.64 -16.23 16.07
C VAL A 198 -18.83 -14.91 15.35
N SER A 199 -19.23 -14.96 14.07
CA SER A 199 -19.61 -13.78 13.30
C SER A 199 -20.85 -13.11 13.88
N ASP A 200 -20.97 -11.80 13.70
CA ASP A 200 -22.05 -10.99 14.27
C ASP A 200 -22.73 -10.09 13.23
N TYR A 201 -22.86 -10.59 11.98
CA TYR A 201 -23.38 -9.85 10.84
C TYR A 201 -24.80 -9.28 11.08
N GLU A 202 -25.60 -9.95 11.90
CA GLU A 202 -26.96 -9.57 12.31
C GLU A 202 -27.00 -8.36 13.26
N LYS A 203 -25.88 -7.98 13.90
CA LYS A 203 -25.83 -6.86 14.86
C LYS A 203 -25.83 -5.49 14.17
N ARG A 204 -26.85 -5.18 13.38
CA ARG A 204 -27.00 -3.94 12.60
C ARG A 204 -26.65 -2.67 13.38
N ARG A 205 -27.08 -2.56 14.65
CA ARG A 205 -26.80 -1.39 15.50
C ARG A 205 -25.30 -1.17 15.74
N LYS A 206 -24.50 -2.25 15.89
CA LYS A 206 -23.04 -2.19 16.05
C LYS A 206 -22.43 -1.45 14.85
N TYR A 207 -22.68 -1.93 13.63
CA TYR A 207 -22.14 -1.37 12.40
C TYR A 207 -22.60 0.07 12.14
N LEU A 208 -23.91 0.35 12.28
CA LEU A 208 -24.44 1.70 12.03
C LEU A 208 -23.89 2.74 13.01
N SER A 209 -23.81 2.38 14.29
CA SER A 209 -23.29 3.30 15.31
C SER A 209 -21.81 3.63 15.08
N PHE A 210 -21.00 2.63 14.69
CA PHE A 210 -19.58 2.79 14.41
C PHE A 210 -19.34 3.71 13.19
N VAL A 211 -20.05 3.47 12.07
CA VAL A 211 -19.95 4.33 10.88
C VAL A 211 -20.42 5.76 11.18
N SER A 212 -21.48 5.91 11.98
CA SER A 212 -21.97 7.24 12.39
C SER A 212 -20.94 8.01 13.21
N ARG A 213 -20.22 7.34 14.12
CA ARG A 213 -19.26 7.96 15.04
C ARG A 213 -17.91 8.24 14.37
N PHE A 214 -17.43 7.32 13.54
CA PHE A 214 -16.04 7.32 13.07
C PHE A 214 -15.86 7.48 11.57
N ARG A 215 -16.94 7.43 10.77
CA ARG A 215 -16.87 7.44 9.29
C ARG A 215 -15.99 6.34 8.71
N ALA A 216 -15.90 5.21 9.42
CA ALA A 216 -15.15 4.02 9.02
C ALA A 216 -16.04 2.78 9.18
N PRO A 217 -15.82 1.71 8.38
CA PRO A 217 -16.55 0.46 8.55
C PRO A 217 -16.14 -0.26 9.85
N CYS A 218 -17.12 -0.84 10.53
CA CYS A 218 -16.87 -1.78 11.63
C CYS A 218 -16.61 -3.17 11.06
N ILE A 219 -15.79 -3.98 11.74
CA ILE A 219 -15.45 -5.33 11.32
C ILE A 219 -16.30 -6.35 12.09
N ALA A 220 -16.61 -7.48 11.46
CA ALA A 220 -17.28 -8.58 12.13
C ALA A 220 -16.38 -9.25 13.19
N SER A 221 -16.94 -9.59 14.34
CA SER A 221 -16.18 -9.99 15.53
C SER A 221 -15.32 -11.24 15.35
N HIS A 222 -15.74 -12.22 14.56
CA HIS A 222 -14.90 -13.38 14.23
C HIS A 222 -13.63 -13.01 13.44
N TRP A 223 -13.67 -11.99 12.57
CA TRP A 223 -12.48 -11.50 11.87
C TRP A 223 -11.58 -10.67 12.79
N GLU A 224 -12.17 -9.84 13.65
CA GLU A 224 -11.43 -9.12 14.70
C GLU A 224 -10.72 -10.10 15.65
N PHE A 225 -11.36 -11.22 15.98
CA PHE A 225 -10.75 -12.28 16.79
C PHE A 225 -9.46 -12.82 16.18
N LEU A 226 -9.44 -13.05 14.86
CA LEU A 226 -8.24 -13.54 14.18
C LEU A 226 -7.08 -12.55 14.33
N LEU A 227 -7.34 -11.25 14.22
CA LEU A 227 -6.29 -10.22 14.23
C LEU A 227 -5.72 -9.87 15.61
N ARG A 228 -6.32 -10.35 16.71
CA ARG A 228 -5.77 -10.13 18.06
C ARG A 228 -4.31 -10.60 18.12
N PRO A 229 -3.39 -9.85 18.76
CA PRO A 229 -3.62 -8.68 19.61
C PRO A 229 -3.70 -7.33 18.86
N LEU A 230 -3.70 -7.30 17.53
CA LEU A 230 -3.92 -6.06 16.79
C LEU A 230 -5.38 -5.62 16.96
N VAL A 231 -5.61 -4.31 17.05
CA VAL A 231 -6.92 -3.75 17.39
C VAL A 231 -7.44 -2.81 16.30
N LEU A 232 -8.74 -2.85 16.01
CA LEU A 232 -9.36 -1.94 15.05
C LEU A 232 -9.20 -0.48 15.50
N HIS A 233 -8.75 0.41 14.62
CA HIS A 233 -8.28 1.76 14.96
C HIS A 233 -9.26 2.61 15.77
N HIS A 234 -10.56 2.50 15.52
CA HIS A 234 -11.60 3.27 16.22
C HIS A 234 -12.41 2.44 17.23
N SER A 235 -12.00 1.19 17.50
CA SER A 235 -12.64 0.42 18.57
C SER A 235 -12.23 0.95 19.94
N ASP A 236 -13.10 0.70 20.93
CA ASP A 236 -12.86 1.04 22.33
C ASP A 236 -11.89 0.05 23.01
N ALA A 237 -11.36 -0.93 22.30
CA ALA A 237 -10.39 -1.88 22.83
C ALA A 237 -9.00 -1.24 22.96
N ASP A 238 -8.30 -1.60 24.03
CA ASP A 238 -6.92 -1.19 24.27
C ASP A 238 -5.97 -2.02 23.39
N GLY A 239 -5.03 -1.35 22.74
CA GLY A 239 -4.08 -1.98 21.83
C GLY A 239 -3.06 -1.00 21.28
N LEU A 240 -1.79 -1.40 21.32
CA LEU A 240 -0.65 -0.58 20.88
C LEU A 240 -0.52 -0.55 19.35
N VAL A 241 -0.83 -1.65 18.69
CA VAL A 241 -0.87 -1.75 17.22
C VAL A 241 -2.33 -1.72 16.78
N ARG A 242 -2.65 -0.69 16.00
CA ARG A 242 -3.99 -0.49 15.46
C ARG A 242 -4.01 -0.72 13.95
N TYR A 243 -5.12 -1.25 13.44
CA TYR A 243 -5.32 -1.47 12.00
C TYR A 243 -6.63 -0.86 11.51
N ARG A 244 -6.74 -0.67 10.20
CA ARG A 244 -8.00 -0.35 9.52
C ARG A 244 -8.10 -1.04 8.15
N GLN A 245 -9.31 -1.13 7.65
CA GLN A 245 -9.60 -1.60 6.29
C GLN A 245 -9.00 -0.63 5.25
N ILE A 246 -8.31 -1.17 4.23
CA ILE A 246 -7.82 -0.39 3.07
C ILE A 246 -8.85 -0.41 1.95
N GLU A 247 -9.25 -1.62 1.54
CA GLU A 247 -10.09 -1.82 0.36
C GLU A 247 -11.57 -1.92 0.75
N TYR A 248 -12.33 -2.56 -0.12
CA TYR A 248 -13.74 -2.84 0.07
C TYR A 248 -13.98 -4.10 0.93
N HIS A 249 -15.24 -4.39 1.23
CA HIS A 249 -15.66 -5.41 2.18
C HIS A 249 -15.29 -6.86 1.84
N ARG A 250 -14.93 -7.20 0.59
CA ARG A 250 -14.56 -8.57 0.21
C ARG A 250 -13.05 -8.72 0.11
N MET A 251 -12.55 -9.78 0.71
CA MET A 251 -11.16 -10.18 0.69
C MET A 251 -10.82 -10.82 -0.67
N PRO A 252 -9.73 -10.40 -1.33
CA PRO A 252 -9.16 -11.15 -2.44
C PRO A 252 -8.96 -12.63 -2.12
N LEU A 253 -9.02 -13.47 -3.16
CA LEU A 253 -8.94 -14.91 -2.95
C LEU A 253 -8.23 -15.68 -4.06
N LEU A 254 -7.71 -16.85 -3.69
CA LEU A 254 -7.40 -17.92 -4.61
C LEU A 254 -8.35 -19.09 -4.35
N ALA A 255 -8.76 -19.78 -5.39
CA ALA A 255 -9.58 -20.98 -5.29
C ALA A 255 -8.99 -22.11 -6.13
N TYR A 256 -8.93 -23.31 -5.54
CA TYR A 256 -8.52 -24.53 -6.22
C TYR A 256 -9.69 -25.52 -6.19
N LEU A 257 -10.07 -26.03 -7.36
CA LEU A 257 -11.17 -26.96 -7.53
C LEU A 257 -10.69 -28.19 -8.31
N ALA A 258 -10.65 -29.35 -7.64
CA ALA A 258 -10.50 -30.65 -8.28
C ALA A 258 -11.88 -31.28 -8.49
N MET A 259 -12.25 -31.50 -9.75
CA MET A 259 -13.57 -32.02 -10.15
C MET A 259 -13.46 -33.35 -10.89
N ASP A 260 -14.51 -34.16 -10.87
CA ASP A 260 -14.51 -35.41 -11.63
C ASP A 260 -14.37 -35.19 -13.14
N ASP A 261 -15.07 -34.20 -13.68
CA ASP A 261 -14.91 -33.70 -15.05
C ASP A 261 -15.05 -32.17 -15.09
N PRO A 262 -13.96 -31.40 -15.17
CA PRO A 262 -14.04 -29.95 -15.24
C PRO A 262 -14.69 -29.43 -16.55
N ARG A 263 -14.84 -30.29 -17.58
CA ARG A 263 -15.52 -29.91 -18.84
C ARG A 263 -17.04 -29.84 -18.69
N ALA A 264 -17.60 -30.41 -17.62
CA ALA A 264 -19.02 -30.33 -17.32
C ALA A 264 -19.46 -28.90 -16.89
N LEU A 265 -18.51 -28.02 -16.59
CA LEU A 265 -18.79 -26.63 -16.25
C LEU A 265 -19.17 -25.83 -17.50
N SER A 266 -20.26 -25.08 -17.38
CA SER A 266 -20.67 -24.13 -18.40
C SER A 266 -19.82 -22.86 -18.36
N ARG A 267 -19.90 -22.05 -19.42
CA ARG A 267 -19.28 -20.72 -19.46
C ARG A 267 -19.77 -19.83 -18.31
N ASP A 268 -21.03 -19.95 -17.91
CA ASP A 268 -21.60 -19.21 -16.77
C ASP A 268 -20.97 -19.67 -15.45
N ASP A 269 -20.74 -20.97 -15.27
CA ASP A 269 -20.10 -21.50 -14.06
C ASP A 269 -18.67 -20.95 -13.93
N PHE A 270 -17.89 -20.97 -15.02
CA PHE A 270 -16.56 -20.34 -15.04
C PHE A 270 -16.62 -18.85 -14.72
N ALA A 271 -17.59 -18.12 -15.28
CA ALA A 271 -17.77 -16.70 -15.01
C ALA A 271 -18.14 -16.44 -13.54
N ARG A 272 -19.02 -17.25 -12.95
CA ARG A 272 -19.39 -17.16 -11.53
C ARG A 272 -18.23 -17.46 -10.60
N LEU A 273 -17.39 -18.44 -10.95
CA LEU A 273 -16.19 -18.76 -10.18
C LEU A 273 -15.19 -17.60 -10.19
N VAL A 274 -14.82 -17.09 -11.36
CA VAL A 274 -13.78 -16.06 -11.44
C VAL A 274 -14.25 -14.69 -10.99
N LEU A 275 -15.48 -14.28 -11.32
CA LEU A 275 -16.04 -13.01 -10.84
C LEU A 275 -16.53 -13.10 -9.39
N VAL A 276 -16.51 -14.33 -8.83
CA VAL A 276 -16.95 -14.66 -7.49
C VAL A 276 -18.33 -14.04 -7.26
N THR A 277 -19.30 -14.48 -8.04
CA THR A 277 -20.70 -14.07 -7.90
C THR A 277 -21.48 -15.16 -7.18
N GLY A 278 -22.63 -14.79 -6.60
CA GLY A 278 -23.47 -15.76 -5.89
C GLY A 278 -23.99 -16.87 -6.82
N PRO A 279 -24.43 -18.01 -6.26
CA PRO A 279 -24.83 -19.21 -7.01
C PRO A 279 -26.09 -19.06 -7.90
N GLY A 280 -26.61 -17.84 -8.07
CA GLY A 280 -27.85 -17.57 -8.80
C GLY A 280 -29.11 -18.13 -8.11
N LYS A 281 -30.29 -17.82 -8.66
CA LYS A 281 -31.56 -18.41 -8.20
C LYS A 281 -31.62 -19.89 -8.62
N LEU A 282 -32.11 -20.75 -7.72
CA LEU A 282 -32.32 -22.17 -8.02
C LEU A 282 -33.26 -22.31 -9.24
N GLY A 283 -32.88 -23.11 -10.23
CA GLY A 283 -33.68 -23.34 -11.45
C GLY A 283 -33.69 -22.19 -12.47
N ALA A 284 -32.96 -21.10 -12.25
CA ALA A 284 -32.73 -20.11 -13.29
C ALA A 284 -31.71 -20.65 -14.32
N PRO A 285 -31.92 -20.44 -15.63
CA PRO A 285 -30.94 -20.84 -16.64
C PRO A 285 -29.58 -20.16 -16.42
N PRO A 286 -28.47 -20.77 -16.90
CA PRO A 286 -27.16 -20.13 -16.93
C PRO A 286 -27.29 -18.73 -17.49
N ALA A 287 -26.75 -17.74 -16.78
CA ALA A 287 -27.27 -16.37 -16.72
C ALA A 287 -27.72 -15.76 -18.06
N ALA A 288 -29.01 -15.41 -18.15
CA ALA A 288 -29.52 -14.42 -19.08
C ALA A 288 -29.08 -12.97 -18.74
N GLY A 289 -27.94 -12.77 -18.04
CA GLY A 289 -27.62 -11.49 -17.39
C GLY A 289 -26.15 -11.15 -17.14
N LEU A 290 -25.19 -12.01 -17.47
CA LEU A 290 -23.79 -11.59 -17.56
C LEU A 290 -23.48 -11.31 -19.03
N GLN A 291 -23.17 -10.05 -19.36
CA GLN A 291 -22.62 -9.72 -20.66
C GLN A 291 -21.17 -10.23 -20.70
N LEU A 292 -21.01 -11.46 -21.19
CA LEU A 292 -19.74 -12.21 -21.21
C LEU A 292 -18.96 -11.98 -22.51
N ASP A 293 -19.11 -10.82 -23.16
CA ASP A 293 -18.34 -10.51 -24.36
C ASP A 293 -16.84 -10.53 -24.01
N ASP A 294 -16.05 -11.21 -24.84
CA ASP A 294 -14.60 -11.42 -24.66
C ASP A 294 -14.18 -12.08 -23.32
N PHE A 295 -15.06 -12.85 -22.68
CA PHE A 295 -14.78 -13.50 -21.39
C PHE A 295 -13.46 -14.28 -21.38
N GLU A 296 -13.25 -15.13 -22.39
CA GLU A 296 -12.06 -15.97 -22.50
C GLU A 296 -10.79 -15.13 -22.59
N ALA A 297 -10.78 -14.11 -23.46
CA ALA A 297 -9.63 -13.23 -23.63
C ALA A 297 -9.32 -12.38 -22.38
N ARG A 298 -10.34 -12.02 -21.60
CA ARG A 298 -10.20 -11.14 -20.43
C ARG A 298 -9.92 -11.89 -19.14
N TYR A 299 -10.51 -13.07 -18.96
CA TYR A 299 -10.55 -13.77 -17.66
C TYR A 299 -9.94 -15.16 -17.67
N CYS A 300 -9.58 -15.73 -18.83
CA CYS A 300 -9.05 -17.10 -18.92
C CYS A 300 -7.59 -17.10 -19.39
N TYR A 301 -6.75 -17.90 -18.71
CA TYR A 301 -5.42 -18.29 -19.17
C TYR A 301 -5.46 -19.77 -19.57
N ASP A 302 -5.79 -20.02 -20.84
CA ASP A 302 -6.13 -21.36 -21.34
C ASP A 302 -4.94 -22.11 -21.98
N ARG A 303 -3.68 -21.72 -21.68
CA ARG A 303 -2.48 -22.35 -22.28
C ARG A 303 -2.42 -23.87 -22.08
N TYR A 304 -2.88 -24.34 -20.92
CA TYR A 304 -2.89 -25.77 -20.54
C TYR A 304 -4.31 -26.34 -20.42
N TRP A 305 -5.28 -25.64 -21.01
CA TRP A 305 -6.68 -26.05 -21.03
C TRP A 305 -7.04 -26.58 -22.42
N HIS A 306 -7.37 -27.86 -22.50
CA HIS A 306 -7.64 -28.57 -23.75
C HIS A 306 -8.98 -29.31 -23.64
N PRO A 307 -10.13 -28.60 -23.78
CA PRO A 307 -11.45 -29.18 -23.50
C PRO A 307 -11.82 -30.38 -24.39
N HIS A 308 -11.18 -30.50 -25.56
CA HIS A 308 -11.40 -31.61 -26.51
C HIS A 308 -10.42 -32.77 -26.35
N ALA A 309 -9.41 -32.65 -25.47
CA ALA A 309 -8.47 -33.73 -25.19
C ALA A 309 -9.07 -34.74 -24.19
N GLU A 310 -8.52 -35.94 -24.16
CA GLU A 310 -8.89 -36.98 -23.20
C GLU A 310 -8.66 -36.48 -21.75
N GLN A 311 -7.51 -35.86 -21.52
CA GLN A 311 -7.19 -35.12 -20.31
C GLN A 311 -7.31 -33.62 -20.59
N PRO A 312 -8.30 -32.92 -20.01
CA PRO A 312 -8.55 -31.51 -20.32
C PRO A 312 -7.47 -30.55 -19.77
N GLY A 313 -6.57 -31.05 -18.92
CA GLY A 313 -5.53 -30.25 -18.29
C GLY A 313 -6.10 -29.30 -17.23
N THR A 314 -5.45 -28.15 -17.08
CA THR A 314 -5.75 -27.16 -16.04
C THR A 314 -6.24 -25.86 -16.66
N ARG A 315 -7.37 -25.36 -16.16
CA ARG A 315 -7.88 -24.04 -16.49
C ARG A 315 -7.56 -23.05 -15.40
N LEU A 316 -6.97 -21.92 -15.77
CA LEU A 316 -6.66 -20.83 -14.86
C LEU A 316 -7.49 -19.61 -15.21
N LEU A 317 -8.13 -19.01 -14.21
CA LEU A 317 -8.97 -17.85 -14.37
C LEU A 317 -8.49 -16.74 -13.44
N SER A 318 -8.54 -15.47 -13.88
CA SER A 318 -8.25 -14.32 -13.01
C SER A 318 -9.11 -13.12 -13.35
N CYS A 319 -9.65 -12.46 -12.33
CA CYS A 319 -10.27 -11.13 -12.45
C CYS A 319 -9.51 -10.07 -11.61
N GLY A 320 -8.25 -10.35 -11.26
CA GLY A 320 -7.50 -9.55 -10.29
C GLY A 320 -7.89 -9.90 -8.85
N HIS A 321 -9.17 -9.70 -8.48
CA HIS A 321 -9.67 -9.98 -7.13
C HIS A 321 -9.65 -11.48 -6.77
N ALA A 322 -9.88 -12.34 -7.76
CA ALA A 322 -9.85 -13.78 -7.59
C ALA A 322 -8.99 -14.45 -8.65
N VAL A 323 -8.23 -15.47 -8.24
CA VAL A 323 -7.52 -16.40 -9.12
C VAL A 323 -8.07 -17.80 -8.88
N VAL A 324 -8.56 -18.46 -9.92
CA VAL A 324 -9.17 -19.79 -9.82
C VAL A 324 -8.39 -20.78 -10.65
N MET A 325 -7.98 -21.89 -10.04
CA MET A 325 -7.36 -23.03 -10.69
C MET A 325 -8.33 -24.21 -10.68
N LEU A 326 -8.64 -24.73 -11.87
CA LEU A 326 -9.53 -25.86 -12.03
C LEU A 326 -8.85 -27.00 -12.79
N GLY A 327 -9.11 -28.22 -12.37
CA GLY A 327 -8.58 -29.41 -13.02
C GLY A 327 -9.33 -30.67 -12.62
N SER A 328 -8.88 -31.79 -13.18
CA SER A 328 -9.47 -33.10 -12.94
C SER A 328 -8.94 -33.69 -11.64
N ALA A 329 -9.84 -34.15 -10.77
CA ALA A 329 -9.51 -34.94 -9.58
C ALA A 329 -8.96 -36.33 -9.94
N ARG A 330 -9.12 -36.75 -11.20
CA ARG A 330 -8.58 -38.03 -11.70
C ARG A 330 -7.14 -37.91 -12.16
N ASP A 331 -6.60 -36.70 -12.25
CA ASP A 331 -5.19 -36.46 -12.57
C ASP A 331 -4.36 -36.44 -11.28
N PRO A 332 -3.47 -37.43 -11.06
CA PRO A 332 -2.62 -37.47 -9.87
C PRO A 332 -1.74 -36.22 -9.74
N TYR A 333 -1.22 -35.71 -10.86
CA TYR A 333 -0.37 -34.52 -10.86
C TYR A 333 -1.15 -33.27 -10.43
N PHE A 334 -2.44 -33.20 -10.77
CA PHE A 334 -3.28 -32.07 -10.35
C PHE A 334 -3.48 -32.06 -8.82
N THR A 335 -3.71 -33.23 -8.22
CA THR A 335 -4.10 -33.38 -6.80
C THR A 335 -2.95 -33.57 -5.82
N GLU A 336 -1.72 -33.81 -6.31
CA GLU A 336 -0.54 -34.07 -5.49
C GLU A 336 -0.05 -32.82 -4.72
N LEU A 337 0.15 -32.98 -3.41
CA LEU A 337 0.40 -31.90 -2.45
C LEU A 337 1.85 -31.38 -2.43
N GLU A 338 2.82 -32.22 -2.76
CA GLU A 338 4.26 -31.90 -2.66
C GLU A 338 4.77 -31.33 -3.99
N ASN A 339 4.78 -32.17 -5.03
CA ASN A 339 5.38 -31.87 -6.33
C ASN A 339 4.35 -31.57 -7.43
N GLY A 340 3.06 -31.74 -7.13
CA GLY A 340 1.95 -31.51 -8.05
C GLY A 340 1.47 -30.05 -8.11
N LEU A 341 0.42 -29.83 -8.88
CA LEU A 341 -0.20 -28.51 -9.03
C LEU A 341 -0.87 -28.01 -7.75
N LEU A 342 -1.33 -28.91 -6.87
CA LEU A 342 -1.85 -28.49 -5.58
C LEU A 342 -0.75 -27.90 -4.68
N GLY A 343 0.45 -28.50 -4.67
CA GLY A 343 1.62 -27.93 -4.01
C GLY A 343 1.98 -26.55 -4.60
N GLN A 344 2.11 -26.47 -5.91
CA GLN A 344 2.38 -25.20 -6.59
C GLN A 344 1.30 -24.14 -6.31
N PHE A 345 0.03 -24.53 -6.27
CA PHE A 345 -1.09 -23.61 -5.99
C PHE A 345 -0.92 -22.91 -4.63
N ARG A 346 -0.58 -23.68 -3.59
CA ARG A 346 -0.47 -23.20 -2.20
C ARG A 346 0.75 -22.32 -1.97
N HIS A 347 1.77 -22.48 -2.80
CA HIS A 347 3.08 -21.89 -2.61
C HIS A 347 3.39 -20.87 -3.73
N GLN A 348 3.72 -21.36 -4.92
CA GLN A 348 4.07 -20.55 -6.08
C GLN A 348 2.93 -19.63 -6.55
N PHE A 349 1.73 -20.17 -6.83
CA PHE A 349 0.61 -19.34 -7.33
C PHE A 349 0.06 -18.41 -6.26
N PHE A 350 0.09 -18.83 -4.99
CA PHE A 350 -0.19 -17.95 -3.87
C PHE A 350 0.69 -16.70 -3.89
N LEU A 351 2.01 -16.85 -4.05
CA LEU A 351 2.93 -15.71 -4.14
C LEU A 351 2.70 -14.84 -5.38
N LEU A 352 2.38 -15.45 -6.53
CA LEU A 352 2.00 -14.71 -7.75
C LEU A 352 0.77 -13.80 -7.53
N ALA A 353 -0.14 -14.21 -6.63
CA ALA A 353 -1.31 -13.43 -6.27
C ALA A 353 -1.04 -12.47 -5.09
N LEU A 354 -0.18 -12.84 -4.13
CA LEU A 354 0.16 -12.02 -2.97
C LEU A 354 0.84 -10.71 -3.38
N ILE A 355 1.86 -10.80 -4.25
CA ILE A 355 2.67 -9.65 -4.69
C ILE A 355 1.81 -8.49 -5.25
N PRO A 356 0.94 -8.70 -6.27
CA PRO A 356 0.16 -7.60 -6.82
C PRO A 356 -0.91 -7.07 -5.86
N HIS A 357 -1.43 -7.88 -4.94
CA HIS A 357 -2.34 -7.40 -3.89
C HIS A 357 -1.60 -6.56 -2.85
N PHE A 358 -0.38 -6.95 -2.47
CA PHE A 358 0.50 -6.13 -1.65
C PHE A 358 0.83 -4.80 -2.33
N HIS A 359 1.18 -4.81 -3.63
CA HIS A 359 1.41 -3.57 -4.39
C HIS A 359 0.21 -2.63 -4.31
N LYS A 360 -1.00 -3.14 -4.56
CA LYS A 360 -2.23 -2.36 -4.49
C LYS A 360 -2.47 -1.80 -3.09
N ALA A 361 -2.34 -2.63 -2.06
CA ALA A 361 -2.54 -2.24 -0.67
C ALA A 361 -1.56 -1.13 -0.24
N ALA A 362 -0.28 -1.24 -0.61
CA ALA A 362 0.74 -0.24 -0.31
C ALA A 362 0.44 1.11 -1.00
N LEU A 363 0.03 1.08 -2.28
CA LEU A 363 -0.36 2.29 -3.02
C LEU A 363 -1.58 2.98 -2.40
N LEU A 364 -2.63 2.22 -2.07
CA LEU A 364 -3.82 2.78 -1.42
C LEU A 364 -3.52 3.31 -0.02
N MET A 365 -2.66 2.64 0.73
CA MET A 365 -2.18 3.10 2.04
C MET A 365 -1.47 4.45 1.93
N LEU A 366 -0.54 4.59 0.96
CA LEU A 366 0.21 5.83 0.74
C LEU A 366 -0.70 6.96 0.25
N SER A 367 -1.65 6.67 -0.64
CA SER A 367 -2.65 7.64 -1.10
C SER A 367 -3.50 8.16 0.07
N ASP A 368 -3.99 7.30 0.96
CA ASP A 368 -4.74 7.75 2.13
C ASP A 368 -3.89 8.61 3.08
N ARG A 369 -2.61 8.25 3.30
CA ARG A 369 -1.70 9.09 4.10
C ARG A 369 -1.50 10.47 3.48
N LEU A 370 -1.43 10.55 2.15
CA LEU A 370 -1.32 11.80 1.41
C LEU A 370 -2.56 12.68 1.61
N VAL A 371 -3.76 12.10 1.47
CA VAL A 371 -5.04 12.78 1.72
C VAL A 371 -5.15 13.24 3.17
N THR A 372 -4.74 12.40 4.13
CA THR A 372 -4.72 12.75 5.55
C THR A 372 -3.80 13.93 5.83
N ALA A 373 -2.60 13.95 5.24
CA ALA A 373 -1.66 15.06 5.38
C ALA A 373 -2.25 16.37 4.82
N LEU A 374 -2.91 16.31 3.65
CA LEU A 374 -3.60 17.45 3.05
C LEU A 374 -4.74 18.00 3.92
N ASN A 375 -5.57 17.12 4.49
CA ASN A 375 -6.71 17.53 5.33
C ASN A 375 -6.27 18.32 6.57
N HIS A 376 -5.04 18.11 7.04
CA HIS A 376 -4.45 18.83 8.18
C HIS A 376 -3.69 20.11 7.78
N LEU A 377 -3.55 20.41 6.49
CA LEU A 377 -2.87 21.60 6.01
C LEU A 377 -3.73 22.87 6.16
N ARG A 378 -3.21 23.84 6.92
CA ARG A 378 -3.76 25.19 7.04
C ARG A 378 -2.71 26.17 6.52
N ILE A 379 -2.95 26.72 5.33
CA ILE A 379 -1.97 27.57 4.61
C ILE A 379 -1.52 28.79 5.42
N GLY A 380 -2.42 29.36 6.23
CA GLY A 380 -2.15 30.53 7.07
C GLY A 380 -1.33 30.24 8.34
N ASP A 381 -1.12 28.97 8.70
CA ASP A 381 -0.39 28.58 9.90
C ASP A 381 0.99 27.99 9.54
N ALA A 382 2.04 28.64 10.02
CA ALA A 382 3.43 28.25 9.75
C ALA A 382 3.78 26.88 10.33
N GLU A 383 3.25 26.50 11.49
CA GLU A 383 3.52 25.19 12.08
C GLU A 383 2.77 24.10 11.31
N SER A 384 1.51 24.33 10.91
CA SER A 384 0.78 23.41 10.03
C SER A 384 1.53 23.14 8.72
N VAL A 385 2.03 24.17 8.04
CA VAL A 385 2.83 24.02 6.80
C VAL A 385 4.11 23.23 7.05
N LYS A 386 4.77 23.44 8.19
CA LYS A 386 6.00 22.71 8.57
C LYS A 386 5.72 21.24 8.86
N HIS A 387 4.62 20.93 9.56
CA HIS A 387 4.16 19.55 9.77
C HIS A 387 3.81 18.87 8.45
N PHE A 388 3.07 19.55 7.58
CA PHE A 388 2.75 19.05 6.24
C PHE A 388 4.01 18.78 5.40
N LYS A 389 4.98 19.70 5.37
CA LYS A 389 6.28 19.50 4.70
C LYS A 389 7.01 18.25 5.19
N ARG A 390 7.03 18.00 6.50
CA ARG A 390 7.63 16.79 7.08
C ARG A 390 6.86 15.54 6.67
N GLY A 391 5.53 15.58 6.70
CA GLY A 391 4.67 14.48 6.28
C GLY A 391 4.86 14.09 4.82
N ILE A 392 4.85 15.05 3.90
CA ILE A 392 5.08 14.80 2.47
C ILE A 392 6.46 14.21 2.21
N ARG A 393 7.51 14.70 2.89
CA ARG A 393 8.86 14.12 2.76
C ARG A 393 8.91 12.67 3.25
N GLN A 394 8.25 12.36 4.37
CA GLN A 394 8.18 11.01 4.88
C GLN A 394 7.41 10.09 3.91
N ILE A 395 6.29 10.54 3.36
CA ILE A 395 5.53 9.78 2.35
C ILE A 395 6.38 9.54 1.10
N LEU A 396 7.09 10.57 0.60
CA LEU A 396 8.00 10.44 -0.53
C LEU A 396 9.13 9.43 -0.25
N GLU A 397 9.72 9.47 0.95
CA GLU A 397 10.77 8.53 1.34
C GLU A 397 10.25 7.08 1.35
N VAL A 398 9.08 6.84 1.95
CA VAL A 398 8.44 5.51 1.94
C VAL A 398 8.08 5.09 0.52
N PHE A 399 7.55 5.99 -0.31
CA PHE A 399 7.22 5.71 -1.71
C PHE A 399 8.45 5.34 -2.54
N LEU A 400 9.59 6.02 -2.34
CA LEU A 400 10.85 5.67 -3.00
C LEU A 400 11.36 4.30 -2.53
N ARG A 401 11.33 4.02 -1.23
CA ARG A 401 11.68 2.69 -0.70
C ARG A 401 10.78 1.60 -1.29
N PHE A 402 9.48 1.84 -1.35
CA PHE A 402 8.51 0.96 -2.00
C PHE A 402 8.84 0.72 -3.47
N THR A 403 9.10 1.79 -4.21
CA THR A 403 9.42 1.72 -5.64
C THR A 403 10.67 0.89 -5.91
N HIS A 404 11.72 1.06 -5.10
CA HIS A 404 13.00 0.40 -5.33
C HIS A 404 13.08 -1.02 -4.76
N ARG A 405 12.34 -1.33 -3.69
CA ARG A 405 12.40 -2.63 -2.99
C ARG A 405 11.25 -3.57 -3.34
N TYR A 406 10.10 -3.02 -3.68
CA TYR A 406 8.85 -3.77 -3.72
C TYR A 406 8.06 -3.64 -5.01
N TRP A 407 8.36 -2.68 -5.89
CA TRP A 407 7.60 -2.50 -7.12
C TRP A 407 8.19 -3.29 -8.29
N PHE A 408 7.46 -4.32 -8.74
CA PHE A 408 7.89 -5.19 -9.82
C PHE A 408 7.00 -5.07 -11.06
N TYR A 409 7.63 -4.86 -12.23
CA TYR A 409 6.95 -4.91 -13.53
C TYR A 409 6.80 -6.34 -14.06
N GLU A 410 7.81 -7.17 -13.81
CA GLU A 410 7.85 -8.59 -14.10
C GLU A 410 8.35 -9.32 -12.86
N ILE A 411 8.00 -10.59 -12.69
CA ILE A 411 8.44 -11.36 -11.52
C ILE A 411 9.00 -12.74 -11.87
N SER A 412 8.84 -13.18 -13.11
CA SER A 412 9.26 -14.50 -13.58
C SER A 412 9.48 -14.48 -15.09
N ASP A 413 10.45 -15.25 -15.58
CA ASP A 413 10.63 -15.56 -17.01
C ASP A 413 9.75 -16.72 -17.49
N GLN A 414 9.19 -17.50 -16.56
CA GLN A 414 8.29 -18.58 -16.92
C GLN A 414 7.01 -17.99 -17.51
N ALA A 415 6.66 -18.43 -18.72
CA ALA A 415 5.59 -17.81 -19.50
C ALA A 415 4.22 -17.83 -18.80
N GLN A 416 3.92 -18.85 -17.99
CA GLN A 416 2.68 -18.93 -17.21
C GLN A 416 2.67 -17.94 -16.04
N ALA A 417 3.70 -17.96 -15.20
CA ALA A 417 3.82 -17.06 -14.06
C ALA A 417 3.80 -15.59 -14.51
N ARG A 418 4.56 -15.26 -15.57
CA ARG A 418 4.57 -13.91 -16.16
C ARG A 418 3.20 -13.48 -16.66
N ALA A 419 2.49 -14.34 -17.38
CA ALA A 419 1.18 -14.01 -17.93
C ALA A 419 0.12 -13.82 -16.83
N LEU A 420 0.09 -14.70 -15.82
CA LEU A 420 -0.85 -14.59 -14.71
C LEU A 420 -0.60 -13.35 -13.84
N PHE A 421 0.67 -13.03 -13.58
CA PHE A 421 1.02 -11.80 -12.87
C PHE A 421 0.59 -10.56 -13.64
N ALA A 422 0.90 -10.49 -14.94
CA ALA A 422 0.51 -9.37 -15.80
C ALA A 422 -1.02 -9.22 -15.87
N MET A 423 -1.75 -10.32 -16.04
CA MET A 423 -3.21 -10.35 -16.07
C MET A 423 -3.82 -9.87 -14.74
N THR A 424 -3.30 -10.35 -13.62
CA THR A 424 -3.75 -9.96 -12.27
C THR A 424 -3.46 -8.48 -12.02
N ARG A 425 -2.26 -8.00 -12.38
CA ARG A 425 -1.86 -6.58 -12.27
C ARG A 425 -2.77 -5.67 -13.10
N ALA A 426 -3.09 -6.07 -14.32
CA ALA A 426 -3.96 -5.32 -15.23
C ALA A 426 -5.37 -5.17 -14.66
N HIS A 427 -5.98 -6.26 -14.18
CA HIS A 427 -7.31 -6.20 -13.55
C HIS A 427 -7.33 -5.39 -12.26
N LEU A 428 -6.27 -5.45 -11.45
CA LEU A 428 -6.16 -4.65 -10.23
C LEU A 428 -5.87 -3.16 -10.49
N GLY A 429 -5.46 -2.80 -11.72
CA GLY A 429 -5.17 -1.42 -12.12
C GLY A 429 -4.00 -0.79 -11.38
N THR A 430 -3.06 -1.59 -10.86
CA THR A 430 -2.02 -1.09 -9.96
C THR A 430 -1.05 -0.13 -10.64
N GLU A 431 -0.79 -0.28 -11.93
CA GLU A 431 0.10 0.61 -12.69
C GLU A 431 -0.48 2.02 -12.83
N ARG A 432 -1.80 2.12 -13.03
CA ARG A 432 -2.49 3.41 -13.04
C ARG A 432 -2.40 4.06 -11.67
N LEU A 433 -2.70 3.31 -10.60
CA LEU A 433 -2.60 3.80 -9.22
C LEU A 433 -1.18 4.26 -8.86
N TYR A 434 -0.16 3.54 -9.32
CA TYR A 434 1.24 3.92 -9.11
C TYR A 434 1.58 5.23 -9.81
N THR A 435 1.14 5.41 -11.06
CA THR A 435 1.39 6.61 -11.85
C THR A 435 0.69 7.82 -11.24
N GLU A 436 -0.60 7.70 -10.91
CA GLU A 436 -1.39 8.76 -10.25
C GLU A 436 -0.74 9.18 -8.93
N LEU A 437 -0.41 8.24 -8.05
CA LEU A 437 0.20 8.55 -6.76
C LEU A 437 1.58 9.21 -6.91
N ARG A 438 2.39 8.76 -7.88
CA ARG A 438 3.70 9.36 -8.15
C ARG A 438 3.56 10.81 -8.57
N GLU A 439 2.64 11.10 -9.48
CA GLU A 439 2.36 12.46 -9.95
C GLU A 439 1.88 13.34 -8.80
N GLU A 440 0.92 12.88 -8.00
CA GLU A 440 0.41 13.61 -6.82
C GLU A 440 1.51 13.96 -5.81
N ILE A 441 2.39 13.00 -5.48
CA ILE A 441 3.51 13.23 -4.55
C ILE A 441 4.49 14.25 -5.14
N GLN A 442 4.80 14.15 -6.44
CA GLN A 442 5.72 15.07 -7.12
C GLN A 442 5.16 16.49 -7.15
N ASP A 443 3.89 16.66 -7.49
CA ASP A 443 3.22 17.96 -7.54
C ASP A 443 3.23 18.64 -6.17
N MET A 444 2.97 17.88 -5.09
CA MET A 444 3.04 18.41 -3.73
C MET A 444 4.46 18.82 -3.33
N SER A 445 5.47 18.02 -3.67
CA SER A 445 6.86 18.37 -3.38
C SER A 445 7.26 19.67 -4.09
N GLN A 446 6.93 19.79 -5.38
CA GLN A 446 7.24 20.98 -6.18
C GLN A 446 6.53 22.24 -5.66
N TYR A 447 5.27 22.11 -5.25
CA TYR A 447 4.52 23.20 -4.62
C TYR A 447 5.23 23.70 -3.34
N LEU A 448 5.68 22.77 -2.50
CA LEU A 448 6.33 23.08 -1.22
C LEU A 448 7.70 23.76 -1.38
N ASP A 449 8.47 23.35 -2.38
CA ASP A 449 9.75 23.97 -2.72
C ASP A 449 9.52 25.40 -3.25
N SER A 450 8.53 25.57 -4.13
CA SER A 450 8.14 26.88 -4.67
C SER A 450 7.67 27.85 -3.58
N ASP A 451 6.84 27.40 -2.63
CA ASP A 451 6.41 28.23 -1.49
C ASP A 451 7.58 28.58 -0.56
N SER A 452 8.50 27.64 -0.35
CA SER A 452 9.71 27.88 0.46
C SER A 452 10.58 28.99 -0.14
N LEU A 453 10.83 28.92 -1.46
CA LEU A 453 11.59 29.93 -2.19
C LEU A 453 10.91 31.30 -2.13
N ARG A 454 9.59 31.35 -2.26
CA ARG A 454 8.81 32.60 -2.16
C ARG A 454 8.93 33.23 -0.77
N ARG A 455 8.83 32.43 0.31
CA ARG A 455 8.98 32.94 1.69
C ARG A 455 10.41 33.41 1.96
N GLN A 456 11.42 32.66 1.52
CA GLN A 456 12.82 33.05 1.66
C GLN A 456 13.11 34.37 0.94
N SER A 457 12.60 34.52 -0.29
CA SER A 457 12.69 35.76 -1.06
C SER A 457 12.06 36.94 -0.30
N ASN A 458 10.85 36.78 0.25
CA ASN A 458 10.19 37.82 1.03
C ASN A 458 10.97 38.20 2.30
N THR A 459 11.55 37.24 3.02
CA THR A 459 12.37 37.50 4.22
C THR A 459 13.64 38.25 3.85
N VAL A 460 14.33 37.83 2.79
CA VAL A 460 15.51 38.53 2.29
C VAL A 460 15.17 39.96 1.87
N VAL A 461 14.03 40.18 1.20
CA VAL A 461 13.57 41.53 0.85
C VAL A 461 13.35 42.38 2.10
N ARG A 462 12.67 41.85 3.14
CA ARG A 462 12.46 42.59 4.40
C ARG A 462 13.77 42.92 5.10
N LEU A 463 14.70 41.96 5.19
CA LEU A 463 16.02 42.19 5.77
C LEU A 463 16.78 43.26 4.99
N THR A 464 16.79 43.19 3.66
CA THR A 464 17.43 44.20 2.81
C THR A 464 16.84 45.59 3.06
N VAL A 465 15.51 45.72 3.17
CA VAL A 465 14.86 47.02 3.47
C VAL A 465 15.31 47.55 4.83
N VAL A 466 15.31 46.71 5.87
CA VAL A 466 15.75 47.10 7.23
C VAL A 466 17.23 47.48 7.25
N THR A 467 18.10 46.67 6.65
CA THR A 467 19.55 46.95 6.55
C THR A 467 19.82 48.22 5.75
N THR A 468 19.07 48.46 4.68
CA THR A 468 19.18 49.68 3.86
C THR A 468 18.82 50.92 4.67
N ALA A 469 17.66 50.90 5.32
CA ALA A 469 17.22 52.01 6.17
C ALA A 469 18.20 52.23 7.34
N GLY A 470 18.65 51.15 7.97
CA GLY A 470 19.64 51.18 9.04
C GLY A 470 21.00 51.71 8.60
N LEU A 471 21.47 51.35 7.41
CA LEU A 471 22.73 51.86 6.85
C LEU A 471 22.64 53.35 6.56
N ILE A 472 21.54 53.81 5.96
CA ILE A 472 21.30 55.24 5.73
C ILE A 472 21.29 56.00 7.08
N ALA A 473 20.57 55.49 8.07
CA ALA A 473 20.52 56.08 9.41
C ALA A 473 21.91 56.11 10.06
N THR A 474 22.65 55.01 10.02
CA THR A 474 23.99 54.89 10.65
C THR A 474 25.01 55.81 10.00
N ILE A 475 25.03 55.90 8.66
CA ILE A 475 25.91 56.84 7.94
C ILE A 475 25.55 58.28 8.32
N THR A 476 24.25 58.60 8.32
CA THR A 476 23.78 59.95 8.63
C THR A 476 24.13 60.35 10.07
N THR A 477 23.84 59.48 11.05
CA THR A 477 24.14 59.73 12.47
C THR A 477 25.65 59.71 12.73
N GLY A 478 26.40 58.82 12.07
CA GLY A 478 27.86 58.74 12.21
C GLY A 478 28.55 60.04 11.80
N VAL A 479 28.19 60.60 10.63
CA VAL A 479 28.74 61.88 10.17
C VAL A 479 28.36 63.03 11.10
N LEU A 480 27.13 63.06 11.61
CA LEU A 480 26.67 64.10 12.54
C LEU A 480 27.26 63.95 13.96
N GLY A 481 27.62 62.74 14.36
CA GLY A 481 28.24 62.43 15.66
C GLY A 481 29.76 62.56 15.66
N MET A 482 30.38 62.79 14.50
CA MET A 482 31.82 63.07 14.42
C MET A 482 32.12 64.47 14.97
N ASN A 483 33.01 64.53 15.96
CA ASN A 483 33.45 65.76 16.65
C ASN A 483 34.23 66.76 15.75
N LEU A 484 34.22 66.56 14.43
CA LEU A 484 34.84 67.38 13.40
C LEU A 484 33.92 68.51 12.90
N LEU A 485 32.61 68.34 13.05
CA LEU A 485 31.59 69.32 12.72
C LEU A 485 31.04 69.80 14.08
N ASP A 486 31.34 71.03 14.51
CA ASP A 486 30.85 71.60 15.78
C ASP A 486 29.33 71.93 15.69
N ALA A 487 28.54 70.96 15.23
CA ALA A 487 27.14 71.07 14.85
C ALA A 487 26.18 71.00 16.06
N ALA A 488 26.71 70.69 17.26
CA ALA A 488 25.91 70.55 18.48
C ALA A 488 25.40 71.90 19.02
N GLN A 489 26.11 73.00 18.74
CA GLN A 489 25.75 74.35 19.22
C GLN A 489 24.99 75.20 18.19
N ALA A 490 24.80 74.73 16.95
CA ALA A 490 24.16 75.49 15.88
C ALA A 490 22.63 75.67 16.09
N PRO A 491 21.98 76.68 15.50
CA PRO A 491 20.52 76.81 15.49
C PRO A 491 19.81 75.57 14.89
N PHE A 492 18.57 75.28 15.31
CA PHE A 492 17.83 74.09 14.86
C PHE A 492 17.71 73.99 13.32
N GLY A 493 17.55 75.12 12.64
CA GLY A 493 17.47 75.17 11.17
C GLY A 493 18.76 74.68 10.48
N ASP A 494 19.92 75.05 11.00
CA ASP A 494 21.21 74.67 10.42
C ASP A 494 21.52 73.18 10.68
N ARG A 495 21.11 72.65 11.84
CA ARG A 495 21.20 71.20 12.12
C ARG A 495 20.31 70.39 11.19
N LEU A 496 19.10 70.88 10.91
CA LEU A 496 18.17 70.24 9.98
C LEU A 496 18.69 70.28 8.53
N ALA A 497 19.27 71.40 8.11
CA ALA A 497 19.90 71.53 6.80
C ALA A 497 21.09 70.58 6.65
N LEU A 498 21.97 70.50 7.66
CA LEU A 498 23.11 69.59 7.67
C LEU A 498 22.66 68.11 7.67
N PHE A 499 21.62 67.77 8.44
CA PHE A 499 21.03 66.43 8.43
C PHE A 499 20.52 66.06 7.04
N LEU A 500 19.75 66.93 6.37
CA LEU A 500 19.24 66.68 5.02
C LEU A 500 20.38 66.57 3.99
N LEU A 501 21.41 67.40 4.13
CA LEU A 501 22.58 67.42 3.25
C LEU A 501 23.40 66.12 3.32
N VAL A 502 23.37 65.40 4.45
CA VAL A 502 24.02 64.08 4.58
C VAL A 502 23.05 62.93 4.28
N ALA A 503 21.81 63.02 4.76
CA ALA A 503 20.82 61.97 4.62
C ALA A 503 20.41 61.72 3.16
N VAL A 504 20.19 62.79 2.38
CA VAL A 504 19.74 62.67 0.99
C VAL A 504 20.82 62.02 0.11
N PRO A 505 22.09 62.45 0.11
CA PRO A 505 23.16 61.76 -0.62
C PRO A 505 23.38 60.33 -0.13
N SER A 506 23.31 60.09 1.18
CA SER A 506 23.45 58.73 1.74
C SER A 506 22.33 57.81 1.23
N ALA A 507 21.08 58.30 1.19
CA ALA A 507 19.95 57.55 0.65
C ALA A 507 20.08 57.31 -0.86
N LEU A 508 20.50 58.31 -1.64
CA LEU A 508 20.72 58.18 -3.08
C LEU A 508 21.84 57.20 -3.40
N LEU A 509 22.96 57.27 -2.68
CA LEU A 509 24.11 56.38 -2.87
C LEU A 509 23.77 54.94 -2.47
N THR A 510 23.09 54.75 -1.33
CA THR A 510 22.62 53.43 -0.90
C THR A 510 21.60 52.85 -1.89
N GLY A 511 20.63 53.66 -2.33
CA GLY A 511 19.65 53.24 -3.34
C GLY A 511 20.29 52.89 -4.68
N TYR A 512 21.30 53.64 -5.12
CA TYR A 512 22.08 53.34 -6.32
C TYR A 512 22.85 52.02 -6.19
N ALA A 513 23.50 51.79 -5.04
CA ALA A 513 24.21 50.55 -4.75
C ALA A 513 23.27 49.33 -4.81
N ILE A 514 22.05 49.46 -4.27
CA ILE A 514 21.04 48.39 -4.31
C ILE A 514 20.53 48.16 -5.74
N ALA A 515 20.22 49.22 -6.48
CA ALA A 515 19.75 49.13 -7.86
C ALA A 515 20.79 48.47 -8.80
N LYS A 516 22.08 48.59 -8.48
CA LYS A 516 23.20 47.98 -9.22
C LYS A 516 23.82 46.76 -8.52
N SER A 517 23.20 46.26 -7.45
CA SER A 517 23.75 45.18 -6.60
C SER A 517 24.07 43.89 -7.36
N LYS A 518 23.20 43.45 -8.27
CA LYS A 518 23.40 42.22 -9.05
C LYS A 518 24.64 42.30 -9.97
N PRO A 519 24.77 43.32 -10.86
CA PRO A 519 26.00 43.49 -11.63
C PRO A 519 27.27 43.67 -10.78
N LEU A 520 27.16 44.32 -9.61
CA LEU A 520 28.28 44.48 -8.67
C LEU A 520 28.71 43.13 -8.06
N ALA A 521 27.75 42.27 -7.69
CA ALA A 521 28.03 40.93 -7.18
C ALA A 521 28.67 40.04 -8.27
N ASP A 522 28.10 40.04 -9.48
CA ASP A 522 28.64 39.30 -10.64
C ASP A 522 30.10 39.74 -10.95
N PHE A 523 30.40 41.03 -10.79
CA PHE A 523 31.77 41.55 -10.92
C PHE A 523 32.71 41.06 -9.81
N LEU A 524 32.26 41.05 -8.55
CA LEU A 524 33.07 40.56 -7.42
C LEU A 524 33.37 39.06 -7.54
N GLU A 525 32.39 38.26 -7.98
CA GLU A 525 32.56 36.84 -8.22
C GLU A 525 33.56 36.58 -9.36
N ALA A 526 33.44 37.32 -10.47
CA ALA A 526 34.42 37.30 -11.56
C ALA A 526 35.82 37.79 -11.14
N LEU A 527 35.91 38.67 -10.15
CA LEU A 527 37.18 39.12 -9.60
C LEU A 527 37.85 38.01 -8.78
N SER A 528 37.05 37.28 -7.99
CA SER A 528 37.47 36.19 -7.10
C SER A 528 37.83 34.89 -7.81
N ASP A 529 37.32 34.66 -9.02
CA ASP A 529 37.65 33.47 -9.81
C ASP A 529 39.06 33.60 -10.42
N GLU A 530 39.99 32.75 -9.95
CA GLU A 530 41.39 32.70 -10.40
C GLU A 530 41.56 32.14 -11.82
N ARG A 531 40.51 31.49 -12.38
CA ARG A 531 40.56 30.87 -13.71
C ARG A 531 40.21 31.83 -14.85
N LEU A 532 39.72 33.04 -14.54
CA LEU A 532 39.30 34.02 -15.55
C LEU A 532 40.46 34.89 -16.05
N ALA A 533 40.57 35.00 -17.37
CA ALA A 533 41.54 35.87 -18.02
C ALA A 533 41.32 37.36 -17.65
N PRO A 534 42.39 38.18 -17.54
CA PRO A 534 42.29 39.59 -17.10
C PRO A 534 41.31 40.43 -17.93
N ARG A 535 41.18 40.12 -19.23
CA ARG A 535 40.24 40.80 -20.14
C ARG A 535 38.76 40.52 -19.80
N ALA A 536 38.46 39.33 -19.28
CA ALA A 536 37.10 38.98 -18.85
C ALA A 536 36.72 39.70 -17.54
N LYS A 537 37.69 39.89 -16.63
CA LYS A 537 37.50 40.67 -15.39
C LYS A 537 37.20 42.14 -15.67
N VAL A 538 37.89 42.75 -16.65
CA VAL A 538 37.61 44.14 -17.09
C VAL A 538 36.26 44.25 -17.81
N ALA A 539 35.87 43.25 -18.60
CA ALA A 539 34.57 43.22 -19.25
C ALA A 539 33.41 43.18 -18.23
N ALA A 540 33.55 42.39 -17.15
CA ALA A 540 32.59 42.34 -16.05
C ALA A 540 32.41 43.71 -15.36
N LEU A 541 33.51 44.47 -15.16
CA LEU A 541 33.44 45.85 -14.64
C LEU A 541 32.62 46.76 -15.55
N THR A 542 32.84 46.71 -16.87
CA THR A 542 32.09 47.55 -17.82
C THR A 542 30.62 47.18 -17.95
N ALA A 543 30.24 45.94 -17.61
CA ALA A 543 28.87 45.47 -17.61
C ALA A 543 28.03 46.09 -16.48
N VAL A 544 28.66 46.46 -15.35
CA VAL A 544 28.01 47.15 -14.22
C VAL A 544 27.35 48.47 -14.67
N TRP A 545 27.96 49.16 -15.62
CA TRP A 545 27.49 50.46 -16.10
C TRP A 545 26.60 50.41 -17.35
N ARG A 546 26.45 49.25 -18.01
CA ARG A 546 25.52 49.10 -19.15
C ARG A 546 24.08 48.94 -18.66
N ARG A 547 23.12 49.61 -19.30
CA ARG A 547 21.67 49.43 -19.03
C ARG A 547 21.22 48.02 -19.48
N PRO A 548 20.24 47.38 -18.81
CA PRO A 548 19.69 46.12 -19.29
C PRO A 548 19.13 46.32 -20.69
N ARG A 549 19.50 45.47 -21.66
CA ARG A 549 18.79 45.41 -22.94
C ARG A 549 17.37 44.92 -22.65
N PRO A 550 16.31 45.58 -23.16
CA PRO A 550 14.95 45.08 -22.99
C PRO A 550 14.82 43.70 -23.65
N PRO A 551 13.98 42.79 -23.11
CA PRO A 551 13.81 41.46 -23.66
C PRO A 551 13.17 41.56 -25.04
N GLY A 552 13.97 41.34 -26.08
CA GLY A 552 13.52 41.15 -27.45
C GLY A 552 13.04 39.71 -27.64
N LYS A 553 11.83 39.58 -28.18
CA LYS A 553 11.19 38.34 -28.64
C LYS A 553 12.20 37.37 -29.30
N ARG A 554 12.22 36.14 -28.82
CA ARG A 554 12.49 34.94 -29.61
C ARG A 554 11.38 33.95 -29.36
#